data_AF-A0A7W9AKP3-F1
#
_entry.id   AF-A0A7W9AKP3-F1
#
_cell.length_a   1.000
_cell.length_b   1.000
_cell.length_c   1.000
_cell.angle_alpha   90.00
_cell.angle_beta   90.00
_cell.angle_gamma   90.00
#
_symmetry.space_group_name_H-M   'P 1'
#
loop_
_entity.id
_entity.type
_entity.pdbx_description
1 polymer ?
#
loop_
_entity_poly.entity_id
_entity_poly.type
_entity_poly.pdbx_seq_one_letter_code
_entity_poly.pdbx_strand_id
1 'polypeptide(L)'
;MNDAGAAGRPEPDDDDDDTIGDLFGRLVDDAEHFVRTEVKLYRAEAFHRLESFKWLIAMGAVGALLSFCAVILLLMALVFALAPYAGPAWAAVIVAMLSIACAASLFIAIFAKFHDDMRQEDQADDEADMPA
;
A
#
# COMPACT_ATOMS: atom_id res chain seq x y z
N MET A 1 -21.01 77.72 33.12
CA MET A 1 -22.26 77.64 32.33
C MET A 1 -21.84 77.32 30.90
N ASN A 2 -21.56 76.06 30.57
CA ASN A 2 -22.50 74.94 30.45
C ASN A 2 -23.67 75.31 29.53
N ASP A 3 -23.61 74.88 28.28
CA ASP A 3 -24.44 73.76 27.84
C ASP A 3 -23.83 73.11 26.60
N ALA A 4 -23.40 71.88 26.80
CA ALA A 4 -23.18 70.88 25.77
C ALA A 4 -24.55 70.29 25.40
N GLY A 5 -24.81 70.11 24.11
CA GLY A 5 -26.04 69.48 23.64
C GLY A 5 -25.98 69.09 22.18
N ALA A 6 -25.78 67.79 21.95
CA ALA A 6 -26.20 67.02 20.78
C ALA A 6 -25.46 67.25 19.45
N ALA A 7 -24.17 66.88 19.41
CA ALA A 7 -23.63 66.27 18.20
C ALA A 7 -23.98 64.78 18.24
N GLY A 8 -25.01 64.38 17.50
CA GLY A 8 -25.22 62.98 17.17
C GLY A 8 -24.07 62.51 16.29
N ARG A 9 -23.09 61.83 16.90
CA ARG A 9 -22.17 60.97 16.17
C ARG A 9 -22.81 59.59 16.12
N PRO A 10 -22.84 58.90 14.97
CA PRO A 10 -22.99 57.44 15.01
C PRO A 10 -21.87 56.92 15.91
N GLU A 11 -22.25 56.27 17.01
CA GLU A 11 -21.31 55.47 17.77
C GLU A 11 -20.73 54.43 16.81
N PRO A 12 -19.40 54.25 16.75
CA PRO A 12 -18.86 53.09 16.08
C PRO A 12 -19.47 51.86 16.76
N ASP A 13 -20.19 51.08 15.95
CA ASP A 13 -20.72 49.77 16.30
C ASP A 13 -19.60 48.90 16.90
N ASP A 14 -20.01 48.02 17.81
CA ASP A 14 -19.18 47.08 18.57
C ASP A 14 -18.12 46.36 17.72
N ASP A 15 -16.89 46.89 17.68
CA ASP A 15 -15.74 46.26 17.07
C ASP A 15 -14.57 46.33 18.06
N ASP A 16 -13.83 45.22 18.21
CA ASP A 16 -12.59 45.05 19.00
C ASP A 16 -12.70 44.32 20.37
N ASP A 17 -13.58 43.34 20.48
CA ASP A 17 -13.27 42.15 21.30
C ASP A 17 -13.41 40.92 20.40
N ASP A 18 -12.39 40.69 19.56
CA ASP A 18 -12.17 39.39 18.89
C ASP A 18 -12.24 38.32 19.99
N THR A 19 -13.44 37.75 20.15
CA THR A 19 -13.73 36.83 21.23
C THR A 19 -12.85 35.60 21.02
N ILE A 20 -12.44 34.93 22.10
CA ILE A 20 -11.65 33.69 22.02
C ILE A 20 -12.28 32.67 21.03
N GLY A 21 -13.61 32.72 20.86
CA GLY A 21 -14.34 31.95 19.86
C GLY A 21 -14.04 32.31 18.40
N ASP A 22 -13.75 33.57 18.07
CA ASP A 22 -13.40 33.99 16.70
C ASP A 22 -11.98 33.55 16.32
N LEU A 23 -11.03 33.60 17.26
CA LEU A 23 -9.69 33.02 17.07
C LEU A 23 -9.73 31.50 16.92
N PHE A 24 -10.60 30.83 17.69
CA PHE A 24 -10.80 29.38 17.57
C PHE A 24 -11.47 29.02 16.24
N GLY A 25 -12.43 29.84 15.78
CA GLY A 25 -13.05 29.70 14.46
C GLY A 25 -12.03 29.80 13.33
N ARG A 26 -11.17 30.83 13.36
CA ARG A 26 -10.08 31.00 12.38
C ARG A 26 -9.07 29.85 12.40
N LEU A 27 -8.71 29.33 13.58
CA LEU A 27 -7.78 28.20 13.70
C LEU A 27 -8.38 26.88 13.15
N VAL A 28 -9.68 26.66 13.37
CA VAL A 28 -10.41 25.52 12.78
C VAL A 28 -10.48 25.64 11.26
N ASP A 29 -10.74 26.85 10.74
CA ASP A 29 -10.82 27.11 9.30
C ASP A 29 -9.45 26.91 8.62
N ASP A 30 -8.37 27.40 9.23
CA ASP A 30 -7.00 27.19 8.77
C ASP A 30 -6.60 25.70 8.82
N ALA A 31 -7.01 24.96 9.87
CA ALA A 31 -6.78 23.52 9.98
C ALA A 31 -7.53 22.73 8.90
N GLU A 32 -8.79 23.08 8.59
CA GLU A 32 -9.54 22.46 7.49
C GLU A 32 -8.85 22.71 6.14
N HIS A 33 -8.39 23.94 5.92
CA HIS A 33 -7.73 24.34 4.68
C HIS A 33 -6.36 23.64 4.51
N PHE A 34 -5.61 23.49 5.61
CA PHE A 34 -4.34 22.75 5.66
C PHE A 34 -4.56 21.26 5.38
N VAL A 35 -5.47 20.60 6.10
CA VAL A 35 -5.80 19.17 5.89
C VAL A 35 -6.26 18.91 4.46
N ARG A 36 -7.11 19.78 3.89
CA ARG A 36 -7.55 19.63 2.49
C ARG A 36 -6.41 19.76 1.48
N THR A 37 -5.37 20.54 1.80
CA THR A 37 -4.19 20.72 0.94
C THR A 37 -3.26 19.52 1.03
N GLU A 38 -2.99 19.04 2.25
CA GLU A 38 -2.17 17.86 2.49
C GLU A 38 -2.80 16.61 1.86
N VAL A 39 -4.12 16.45 2.00
CA VAL A 39 -4.86 15.34 1.37
C VAL A 39 -4.78 15.42 -0.16
N LYS A 40 -4.82 16.61 -0.76
CA LYS A 40 -4.63 16.76 -2.22
C LYS A 40 -3.20 16.41 -2.65
N LEU A 41 -2.20 16.76 -1.84
CA LEU A 41 -0.80 16.42 -2.09
C LEU A 41 -0.57 14.91 -2.03
N TYR A 42 -1.03 14.25 -0.96
CA TYR A 42 -0.99 12.79 -0.81
C TYR A 42 -1.71 12.07 -1.95
N ARG A 43 -2.88 12.58 -2.33
CA ARG A 43 -3.64 12.04 -3.45
C ARG A 43 -2.85 12.17 -4.76
N ALA A 44 -2.25 13.32 -5.04
CA ALA A 44 -1.47 13.54 -6.25
C ALA A 44 -0.22 12.65 -6.31
N GLU A 45 0.52 12.53 -5.22
CA GLU A 45 1.71 11.67 -5.17
C GLU A 45 1.36 10.18 -5.28
N ALA A 46 0.26 9.75 -4.63
CA ALA A 46 -0.25 8.40 -4.78
C ALA A 46 -0.60 8.08 -6.24
N PHE A 47 -1.30 8.98 -6.94
CA PHE A 47 -1.61 8.78 -8.36
C PHE A 47 -0.36 8.81 -9.25
N HIS A 48 0.61 9.68 -8.96
CA HIS A 48 1.85 9.77 -9.72
C HIS A 48 2.72 8.51 -9.59
N ARG A 49 2.78 7.92 -8.40
CA ARG A 49 3.43 6.61 -8.19
C ARG A 49 2.72 5.50 -8.93
N LEU A 50 1.37 5.47 -8.91
CA LEU A 50 0.59 4.45 -9.63
C LEU A 50 0.80 4.49 -11.14
N GLU A 51 0.93 5.68 -11.74
CA GLU A 51 1.21 5.81 -13.18
C GLU A 51 2.55 5.18 -13.57
N SER A 52 3.56 5.34 -12.72
CA SER A 52 4.89 4.76 -12.93
C SER A 52 4.87 3.23 -12.88
N PHE A 53 3.98 2.62 -12.09
CA PHE A 53 3.86 1.16 -11.99
C PHE A 53 3.03 0.51 -13.10
N LYS A 54 2.26 1.28 -13.87
CA LYS A 54 1.37 0.73 -14.91
C LYS A 54 2.12 -0.14 -15.92
N TRP A 55 3.32 0.28 -16.31
CA TRP A 55 4.17 -0.50 -17.22
C TRP A 55 4.69 -1.79 -16.57
N LEU A 56 5.14 -1.73 -15.31
CA LEU A 56 5.62 -2.90 -14.58
C LEU A 56 4.50 -3.93 -14.38
N ILE A 57 3.29 -3.47 -14.06
CA ILE A 57 2.12 -4.34 -13.90
C ILE A 57 1.76 -4.99 -15.24
N ALA A 58 1.73 -4.22 -16.34
CA ALA A 58 1.41 -4.76 -17.66
C ALA A 58 2.45 -5.81 -18.11
N MET A 59 3.74 -5.47 -17.99
CA MET A 59 4.83 -6.38 -18.37
C MET A 59 4.88 -7.60 -17.44
N GLY A 60 4.62 -7.40 -16.16
CA GLY A 60 4.49 -8.47 -15.16
C GLY A 60 3.33 -9.41 -15.45
N ALA A 61 2.17 -8.89 -15.85
CA ALA A 61 1.02 -9.71 -16.23
C ALA A 61 1.31 -10.56 -17.48
N VAL A 62 1.93 -9.98 -18.50
CA VAL A 62 2.33 -10.71 -19.71
C VAL A 62 3.40 -11.76 -19.38
N GLY A 63 4.39 -11.40 -18.56
CA GLY A 63 5.43 -12.32 -18.10
C GLY A 63 4.87 -13.48 -17.28
N ALA A 64 3.94 -13.21 -16.36
CA ALA A 64 3.26 -14.23 -15.58
C ALA A 64 2.45 -15.19 -16.45
N LEU A 65 1.72 -14.66 -17.44
CA LEU A 65 0.97 -15.48 -18.39
C LEU A 65 1.90 -16.34 -19.26
N LEU A 66 2.99 -15.77 -19.78
CA LEU A 66 3.99 -16.52 -20.56
C LEU A 66 4.67 -17.60 -19.72
N SER A 67 5.04 -17.29 -18.48
CA SER A 67 5.61 -18.25 -17.53
C SER A 67 4.63 -19.40 -17.26
N PHE A 68 3.35 -19.09 -17.05
CA PHE A 68 2.31 -20.09 -16.86
C PHE A 68 2.17 -21.02 -18.08
N CYS A 69 2.13 -20.45 -19.29
CA CYS A 69 2.13 -21.24 -20.52
C CYS A 69 3.38 -22.11 -20.66
N ALA A 70 4.57 -21.57 -20.33
CA ALA A 70 5.82 -22.30 -20.39
C ALA A 70 5.85 -23.49 -19.44
N VAL A 71 5.34 -23.34 -18.21
CA VAL A 71 5.22 -24.44 -17.24
C VAL A 71 4.31 -25.55 -17.77
N ILE A 72 3.15 -25.21 -18.34
CA ILE A 72 2.24 -26.22 -18.93
C ILE A 72 2.93 -26.98 -20.06
N LEU A 73 3.63 -26.28 -20.96
CA LEU A 73 4.37 -26.90 -22.05
C LEU A 73 5.51 -27.80 -21.54
N LEU A 74 6.22 -27.36 -20.49
CA LEU A 74 7.26 -28.15 -19.85
C LEU A 74 6.69 -29.44 -19.26
N LEU A 75 5.54 -29.38 -18.58
CA LEU A 75 4.86 -30.57 -18.05
C LEU A 75 4.40 -31.51 -19.17
N MET A 76 3.84 -31.00 -20.25
CA MET A 76 3.47 -31.80 -21.43
C MET A 76 4.69 -32.48 -22.06
N ALA A 77 5.78 -31.73 -22.27
CA ALA A 77 7.03 -32.27 -22.79
C ALA A 77 7.59 -33.36 -21.87
N LEU A 78 7.49 -33.18 -20.55
CA LEU A 78 7.93 -34.18 -19.57
C LEU A 78 7.07 -35.45 -19.62
N VAL A 79 5.75 -35.32 -19.75
CA VAL A 79 4.85 -36.46 -19.93
C VAL A 79 5.18 -37.22 -21.21
N PHE A 80 5.40 -36.52 -22.33
CA PHE A 80 5.78 -37.17 -23.59
C PHE A 80 7.16 -37.82 -23.54
N ALA A 81 8.12 -37.22 -22.84
CA ALA A 81 9.44 -37.81 -22.63
C ALA A 81 9.37 -39.10 -21.79
N LEU A 82 8.43 -39.18 -20.85
CA LEU A 82 8.28 -40.32 -19.94
C LEU A 82 7.30 -41.40 -20.46
N ALA A 83 6.43 -41.04 -21.41
CA ALA A 83 5.46 -41.92 -22.03
C ALA A 83 6.04 -43.24 -22.60
N PRO A 84 7.25 -43.29 -23.22
CA PRO A 84 7.81 -44.53 -23.75
C PRO A 84 8.15 -45.56 -22.66
N TYR A 85 8.39 -45.11 -21.42
CA TYR A 85 8.89 -45.95 -20.34
C TYR A 85 7.78 -46.48 -19.43
N ALA A 86 6.80 -45.64 -19.10
CA ALA A 86 5.73 -45.97 -18.15
C ALA A 86 4.35 -46.16 -18.80
N GLY A 87 4.21 -45.80 -20.08
CA GLY A 87 2.93 -45.66 -20.74
C GLY A 87 2.26 -44.30 -20.44
N PRO A 88 1.34 -43.82 -21.30
CA PRO A 88 0.85 -42.44 -21.25
C PRO A 88 0.12 -42.09 -19.95
N ALA A 89 -0.70 -43.01 -19.44
CA ALA A 89 -1.50 -42.79 -18.24
C ALA A 89 -0.63 -42.69 -16.97
N TRP A 90 0.35 -43.59 -16.81
CA TRP A 90 1.23 -43.58 -15.64
C TRP A 90 2.26 -42.45 -15.69
N ALA A 91 2.73 -42.07 -16.88
CA ALA A 91 3.59 -40.90 -17.06
C ALA A 91 2.91 -39.62 -16.55
N ALA A 92 1.63 -39.41 -16.88
CA ALA A 92 0.87 -38.25 -16.41
C ALA A 92 0.73 -38.23 -14.87
N VAL A 93 0.47 -39.37 -14.23
CA VAL A 93 0.33 -39.46 -12.77
C VAL A 93 1.65 -39.17 -12.05
N ILE A 94 2.76 -39.73 -12.54
CA ILE A 94 4.09 -39.50 -11.95
C ILE A 94 4.48 -38.02 -12.06
N VAL A 95 4.29 -37.42 -13.24
CA VAL A 95 4.58 -36.00 -13.46
C VAL A 95 3.69 -35.11 -12.59
N ALA A 96 2.40 -35.44 -12.45
CA ALA A 96 1.50 -34.72 -11.56
C ALA A 96 2.00 -34.76 -10.11
N MET A 97 2.34 -35.93 -9.58
CA MET A 97 2.90 -36.07 -8.23
C MET A 97 4.19 -35.27 -8.05
N LEU A 98 5.10 -35.32 -9.04
CA LEU A 98 6.37 -34.60 -8.99
C LEU A 98 6.16 -33.07 -9.02
N SER A 99 5.19 -32.60 -9.81
CA SER A 99 4.83 -31.19 -9.89
C SER A 99 4.18 -30.67 -8.61
N ILE A 100 3.32 -31.47 -7.96
CA ILE A 100 2.73 -31.15 -6.64
C ILE A 100 3.83 -31.07 -5.58
N ALA A 101 4.77 -32.03 -5.58
CA ALA A 101 5.90 -32.01 -4.65
C ALA A 101 6.78 -30.75 -4.84
N CYS A 102 7.07 -30.36 -6.09
CA CYS A 102 7.77 -29.11 -6.39
C CYS A 102 6.99 -27.86 -5.95
N ALA A 103 5.68 -27.82 -6.20
CA ALA A 103 4.86 -26.68 -5.80
C ALA A 103 4.80 -26.56 -4.27
N ALA A 104 4.67 -27.68 -3.56
CA ALA A 104 4.68 -27.72 -2.11
C ALA A 104 6.03 -27.26 -1.53
N SER A 105 7.15 -27.74 -2.09
CA SER A 105 8.48 -27.33 -1.60
C SER A 105 8.74 -25.84 -1.82
N LEU A 106 8.31 -25.30 -2.97
CA LEU A 106 8.43 -23.87 -3.26
C LEU A 106 7.55 -23.03 -2.32
N PHE A 107 6.31 -23.47 -2.08
CA PHE A 107 5.40 -22.79 -1.15
C PHE A 107 5.98 -22.75 0.27
N ILE A 108 6.51 -23.88 0.76
CA ILE A 108 7.16 -23.94 2.08
C ILE A 108 8.39 -23.04 2.13
N ALA A 109 9.22 -23.01 1.09
CA ALA A 109 10.42 -22.17 1.05
C ALA A 109 10.08 -20.67 1.07
N ILE A 110 9.05 -20.26 0.35
CA ILE A 110 8.56 -18.87 0.35
C ILE A 110 8.01 -18.51 1.74
N PHE A 111 7.23 -19.41 2.35
CA PHE A 111 6.64 -19.17 3.67
C PHE A 111 7.70 -19.16 4.79
N ALA A 112 8.73 -20.01 4.69
CA ALA A 112 9.85 -20.02 5.61
C ALA A 112 10.62 -18.69 5.54
N LYS A 113 10.92 -18.21 4.32
CA LYS A 113 11.52 -16.89 4.09
C LYS A 113 10.72 -15.76 4.74
N PHE A 114 9.39 -15.78 4.61
CA PHE A 114 8.54 -14.75 5.19
C PHE A 114 8.52 -14.79 6.73
N HIS A 115 8.58 -15.98 7.33
CA HIS A 115 8.62 -16.13 8.78
C HIS A 115 9.97 -15.66 9.36
N ASP A 116 11.06 -15.89 8.64
CA ASP A 116 12.40 -15.46 9.07
C ASP A 116 12.52 -13.93 9.13
N ASP A 117 11.88 -13.20 8.21
CA ASP A 117 11.88 -11.74 8.20
C ASP A 117 11.13 -11.16 9.42
N MET A 118 9.99 -11.74 9.81
CA MET A 118 9.24 -11.25 10.99
C MET A 118 9.98 -11.46 12.31
N ARG A 119 10.81 -12.52 12.43
CA ARG A 119 11.64 -12.71 13.64
C ARG A 119 12.75 -11.67 13.78
N GLN A 120 13.18 -11.04 12.69
CA GLN A 120 14.23 -10.00 12.75
C GLN A 120 13.70 -8.69 13.29
N GLU A 121 12.46 -8.32 12.95
CA GLU A 121 11.81 -7.11 13.47
C GLU A 121 11.60 -7.22 14.98
N ASP A 122 11.06 -8.35 15.46
CA ASP A 122 10.86 -8.60 16.90
C ASP A 122 12.18 -8.56 17.70
N GLN A 123 13.27 -9.10 17.14
CA GLN A 123 14.59 -9.08 17.80
C GLN A 123 15.24 -7.70 17.80
N ALA A 124 15.06 -6.92 16.73
CA ALA A 124 15.57 -5.56 16.67
C ALA A 124 14.89 -4.65 17.70
N ASP A 125 13.59 -4.85 17.92
CA ASP A 125 12.82 -4.11 18.92
C ASP A 125 13.18 -4.54 20.36
N ASP A 126 13.34 -5.85 20.63
CA ASP A 126 13.78 -6.36 21.94
C ASP A 126 15.22 -5.91 22.30
N GLU A 127 16.13 -5.82 21.32
CA GLU A 127 17.50 -5.33 21.54
C GLU A 127 17.54 -3.81 21.75
N ALA A 128 16.62 -3.07 21.14
CA ALA A 128 16.50 -1.63 21.34
C ALA A 128 15.95 -1.24 22.72
N ASP A 129 15.20 -2.13 23.38
CA ASP A 129 14.61 -1.90 24.71
C ASP A 129 15.44 -2.47 25.87
N MET A 130 16.60 -3.10 25.58
CA MET A 130 17.52 -3.53 26.64
C MET A 130 18.22 -2.33 27.29
N PRO A 131 18.09 -2.15 28.62
CA PRO A 131 18.85 -1.11 29.32
C PRO A 131 20.34 -1.47 29.29
N ALA A 132 21.14 -0.53 28.78
CA ALA A 132 22.60 -0.62 28.62
C ALA A 132 23.39 -0.92 29.91
#